data_AF-A0A8S8XWS6-F1
#
_entry.id   AF-A0A8S8XWS6-F1
#
_cell.length_a   1.000
_cell.length_b   1.000
_cell.length_c   1.000
_cell.angle_alpha   90.00
_cell.angle_beta   90.00
_cell.angle_gamma   90.00
#
_symmetry.space_group_name_H-M   'P 1'
#
loop_
_entity.id
_entity.type
_entity.pdbx_description
1 polymer ?
#
loop_
_entity_poly.entity_id
_entity_poly.type
_entity_poly.pdbx_seq_one_letter_code
_entity_poly.pdbx_strand_id
1 'polypeptide(L)'
;MLGRTHGQAAVPIIRTESRRLAGELRRHLVRLDEASPRIAVGKFLGAVGTGAAQGEGARELQRLILEHLGLGVPLATTQVVGRDRYIEYVHWMGNTATSCQKVLTEIRNLQRSEIAEAGEGFDVRSRWVPRRWLTKEPITSENASGLARIVARSSHQATRTPSPARA
;
A
#
# COMPACT_ATOMS: atom_id res chain seq x y z
N MET A 1 1.76 -15.86 -25.14
CA MET A 1 2.27 -14.53 -25.53
C MET A 1 3.78 -14.59 -25.64
N LEU A 2 4.39 -13.65 -26.37
CA LEU A 2 5.85 -13.61 -26.50
C LEU A 2 6.45 -13.12 -25.18
N GLY A 3 7.37 -13.89 -24.59
CA GLY A 3 8.14 -13.42 -23.44
C GLY A 3 9.10 -12.31 -23.88
N ARG A 4 9.31 -11.31 -23.02
CA ARG A 4 10.19 -10.17 -23.33
C ARG A 4 11.22 -9.95 -22.23
N THR A 5 12.48 -9.78 -22.62
CA THR A 5 13.59 -9.39 -21.73
C THR A 5 14.26 -8.16 -22.32
N HIS A 6 14.46 -7.10 -21.52
CA HIS A 6 14.92 -5.79 -22.02
C HIS A 6 14.03 -5.22 -23.16
N GLY A 7 12.76 -5.60 -23.20
CA GLY A 7 11.84 -5.26 -24.31
C GLY A 7 12.06 -6.03 -25.60
N GLN A 8 13.04 -6.96 -25.65
CA GLN A 8 13.34 -7.81 -26.78
C GLN A 8 12.58 -9.13 -26.71
N ALA A 9 12.25 -9.67 -27.88
CA ALA A 9 11.65 -11.00 -28.01
C ALA A 9 12.54 -12.07 -27.37
N ALA A 10 11.96 -12.87 -26.49
CA ALA A 10 12.58 -14.03 -25.87
C ALA A 10 11.73 -15.27 -26.15
N VAL A 11 11.69 -16.23 -25.23
CA VAL A 11 10.88 -17.45 -25.37
C VAL A 11 9.39 -17.21 -25.07
N PRO A 12 8.47 -18.01 -25.64
CA PRO A 12 7.04 -17.92 -25.35
C PRO A 12 6.70 -18.15 -23.87
N ILE A 13 5.70 -17.42 -23.36
CA ILE A 13 5.19 -17.55 -21.99
C ILE A 13 3.65 -17.62 -21.95
N ILE A 14 3.11 -18.23 -20.89
CA ILE A 14 1.67 -18.31 -20.60
C ILE A 14 1.33 -17.26 -19.54
N ARG A 15 0.73 -16.12 -19.93
CA ARG A 15 0.20 -15.03 -19.07
C ARG A 15 0.72 -14.99 -17.61
N THR A 16 2.04 -15.03 -17.45
CA THR A 16 2.70 -15.25 -16.15
C THR A 16 2.68 -13.99 -15.28
N GLU A 17 2.41 -12.83 -15.87
CA GLU A 17 2.27 -11.53 -15.22
C GLU A 17 1.21 -11.55 -14.11
N SER A 18 0.07 -12.17 -14.38
CA SER A 18 -1.05 -12.32 -13.43
C SER A 18 -0.67 -13.22 -12.25
N ARG A 19 -0.01 -14.35 -12.54
CA ARG A 19 0.47 -15.30 -11.54
C ARG A 19 1.57 -14.69 -10.67
N ARG A 20 2.47 -13.89 -11.25
CA ARG A 20 3.52 -13.18 -10.50
C ARG A 20 2.92 -12.16 -9.55
N LEU A 21 1.95 -11.37 -10.01
CA LEU A 21 1.22 -10.43 -9.16
C LEU A 21 0.51 -11.14 -8.01
N ALA A 22 -0.23 -12.21 -8.31
CA ALA A 22 -0.93 -12.98 -7.28
C ALA A 22 0.04 -13.51 -6.20
N GLY A 23 1.20 -14.02 -6.61
CA GLY A 23 2.24 -14.45 -5.68
C GLY A 23 2.83 -13.31 -4.84
N GLU A 24 2.97 -12.11 -5.41
CA GLU A 24 3.41 -10.91 -4.68
C GLU A 24 2.38 -10.41 -3.68
N LEU A 25 1.12 -10.30 -4.11
CA LEU A 25 0.00 -9.90 -3.25
C LEU A 25 -0.19 -10.89 -2.10
N ARG A 26 -0.05 -12.19 -2.35
CA ARG A 26 -0.07 -13.20 -1.27
C ARG A 26 1.03 -12.96 -0.25
N ARG A 27 2.25 -12.63 -0.67
CA ARG A 27 3.33 -12.28 0.27
C ARG A 27 3.04 -10.98 1.03
N HIS A 28 2.39 -10.02 0.41
CA HIS A 28 1.98 -8.78 1.09
C HIS A 28 0.88 -9.03 2.12
N LEU A 29 -0.07 -9.92 1.84
CA LEU A 29 -1.08 -10.35 2.81
C LEU A 29 -0.43 -11.00 4.03
N VAL A 30 0.47 -11.96 3.83
CA VAL A 30 1.20 -12.60 4.94
C VAL A 30 1.94 -11.57 5.80
N ARG A 31 2.63 -10.60 5.17
CA ARG A 31 3.30 -9.51 5.90
C ARG A 31 2.33 -8.64 6.67
N LEU A 32 1.15 -8.37 6.12
CA LEU A 32 0.13 -7.59 6.81
C LEU A 32 -0.39 -8.35 8.02
N ASP A 33 -0.70 -9.63 7.88
CA ASP A 33 -1.19 -10.48 8.96
C ASP A 33 -0.18 -10.57 10.10
N GLU A 34 1.10 -10.76 9.76
CA GLU A 34 2.20 -10.78 10.72
C GLU A 34 2.42 -9.42 11.41
N ALA A 35 2.20 -8.30 10.70
CA ALA A 35 2.37 -6.96 11.23
C ALA A 35 1.15 -6.44 11.99
N SER A 36 -0.04 -6.92 11.67
CA SER A 36 -1.33 -6.52 12.24
C SER A 36 -1.31 -6.40 13.78
N PRO A 37 -0.86 -7.40 14.57
CA PRO A 37 -0.82 -7.30 16.02
C PRO A 37 0.18 -6.26 16.55
N ARG A 38 1.20 -5.88 15.75
CA ARG A 38 2.15 -4.82 16.08
C ARG A 38 1.65 -3.44 15.69
N ILE A 39 0.86 -3.30 14.63
CA ILE A 39 0.41 -1.98 14.17
C ILE A 39 -0.94 -1.58 14.79
N ALA A 40 -1.85 -2.55 15.01
CA ALA A 40 -3.21 -2.33 15.47
C ALA A 40 -3.27 -2.29 17.01
N VAL A 41 -2.70 -1.25 17.59
CA VAL A 41 -2.75 -1.00 19.04
C VAL A 41 -3.28 0.38 19.35
N GLY A 42 -3.86 0.53 20.54
CA GLY A 42 -4.36 1.81 21.02
C GLY A 42 -3.67 2.30 22.29
N LYS A 43 -4.05 3.49 22.73
CA LYS A 43 -3.51 4.12 23.94
C LYS A 43 -4.62 4.92 24.63
N PHE A 44 -4.73 4.76 25.95
CA PHE A 44 -5.70 5.45 26.79
C PHE A 44 -5.09 5.99 28.10
N LEU A 45 -3.81 5.76 28.39
CA LEU A 45 -3.14 6.13 29.66
C LEU A 45 -2.78 7.64 29.83
N GLY A 46 -3.57 8.55 29.27
CA GLY A 46 -3.47 9.99 29.58
C GLY A 46 -2.23 10.69 28.99
N ALA A 47 -1.89 11.88 29.49
CA ALA A 47 -0.96 12.81 28.84
C ALA A 47 0.45 12.24 28.59
N VAL A 48 0.99 11.47 29.53
CA VAL A 48 2.36 10.92 29.48
C VAL A 48 2.40 9.39 29.45
N GLY A 49 1.24 8.72 29.35
CA GLY A 49 1.15 7.27 29.25
C GLY A 49 1.27 6.52 30.58
N THR A 50 1.14 7.21 31.72
CA THR A 50 1.19 6.61 33.06
C THR A 50 -0.19 6.24 33.61
N GLY A 51 -1.27 6.85 33.11
CA GLY A 51 -2.62 6.66 33.64
C GLY A 51 -2.87 7.39 34.97
N ALA A 52 -1.97 8.27 35.41
CA ALA A 52 -2.03 8.90 36.74
C ALA A 52 -3.34 9.68 37.00
N ALA A 53 -3.93 10.28 35.96
CA ALA A 53 -5.18 11.03 36.08
C ALA A 53 -6.43 10.13 36.12
N GLN A 54 -6.29 8.85 35.78
CA GLN A 54 -7.39 7.88 35.70
C GLN A 54 -7.49 6.96 36.92
N GLY A 55 -6.61 7.17 37.92
CA GLY A 55 -6.61 6.42 39.18
C GLY A 55 -6.02 5.02 39.08
N GLU A 56 -6.17 4.23 40.15
CA GLU A 56 -5.55 2.91 40.30
C GLU A 56 -6.01 1.90 39.22
N GLY A 57 -7.23 2.05 38.71
CA GLY A 57 -7.81 1.19 37.66
C GLY A 57 -7.40 1.52 36.23
N ALA A 58 -6.52 2.51 36.01
CA ALA A 58 -6.25 3.06 34.67
C ALA A 58 -5.79 2.02 33.63
N ARG A 59 -4.94 1.06 34.03
CA ARG A 59 -4.42 0.01 33.14
C ARG A 59 -5.50 -1.00 32.76
N GLU A 60 -6.35 -1.38 33.71
CA GLU A 60 -7.46 -2.29 33.44
C GLU A 60 -8.52 -1.62 32.58
N LEU A 61 -8.84 -0.34 32.85
CA LEU A 61 -9.73 0.44 32.02
C LEU A 61 -9.22 0.54 30.56
N GLN A 62 -7.92 0.79 30.36
CA GLN A 62 -7.33 0.77 29.01
C GLN A 62 -7.51 -0.61 28.37
N ARG A 63 -7.23 -1.71 29.08
CA ARG A 63 -7.35 -3.07 28.56
C ARG A 63 -8.79 -3.34 28.08
N LEU A 64 -9.78 -3.02 28.90
CA LEU A 64 -11.20 -3.20 28.57
C LEU A 64 -11.63 -2.36 27.36
N ILE A 65 -11.22 -1.09 27.30
CA ILE A 65 -11.53 -0.21 26.16
C ILE A 65 -10.91 -0.75 24.87
N LEU A 66 -9.63 -1.14 24.92
CA LEU A 66 -8.94 -1.62 23.72
C LEU A 66 -9.45 -2.99 23.27
N GLU A 67 -9.79 -3.88 24.20
CA GLU A 67 -10.44 -5.16 23.89
C GLU A 67 -11.81 -4.94 23.23
N HIS A 68 -12.62 -4.02 23.75
CA HIS A 68 -13.91 -3.66 23.15
C HIS A 68 -13.75 -3.09 21.72
N LEU A 69 -12.65 -2.40 21.44
CA LEU A 69 -12.32 -1.86 20.12
C LEU A 69 -11.58 -2.87 19.20
N GLY A 70 -11.26 -4.07 19.69
CA GLY A 70 -10.47 -5.05 18.95
C GLY A 70 -9.01 -4.63 18.70
N LEU A 71 -8.45 -3.79 19.57
CA LEU A 71 -7.08 -3.28 19.49
C LEU A 71 -6.17 -3.96 20.52
N GLY A 72 -4.90 -4.14 20.16
CA GLY A 72 -3.89 -4.63 21.09
C GLY A 72 -3.49 -3.57 22.14
N VAL A 73 -3.04 -4.04 23.30
CA VAL A 73 -2.55 -3.20 24.40
C VAL A 73 -1.02 -3.08 24.31
N PRO A 74 -0.45 -1.89 24.14
CA PRO A 74 1.00 -1.70 24.13
C PRO A 74 1.58 -1.81 25.55
N LEU A 75 2.82 -2.30 25.65
CA LEU A 75 3.53 -2.46 26.93
C LEU A 75 3.75 -1.11 27.64
N ALA A 76 4.12 -0.08 26.88
CA ALA A 76 4.27 1.28 27.36
C ALA A 76 4.01 2.27 26.21
N THR A 77 3.53 3.45 26.57
CA THR A 77 3.29 4.55 25.63
C THR A 77 3.71 5.86 26.24
N THR A 78 3.94 6.87 25.41
CA THR A 78 4.08 8.26 25.87
C THR A 78 2.72 8.95 25.71
N GLN A 79 2.70 10.23 25.32
CA GLN A 79 1.49 10.91 24.87
C GLN A 79 0.84 10.22 23.67
N VAL A 80 1.64 9.56 22.82
CA VAL A 80 1.19 8.89 21.59
C VAL A 80 1.70 7.45 21.53
N VAL A 81 1.10 6.66 20.66
CA VAL A 81 1.61 5.33 20.31
C VAL A 81 2.96 5.49 19.58
N GLY A 82 3.85 4.51 19.75
CA GLY A 82 5.16 4.47 19.11
C GLY A 82 5.09 4.64 17.60
N ARG A 83 5.96 5.49 17.05
CA ARG A 83 5.93 5.84 15.62
C ARG A 83 6.51 4.75 14.71
N ASP A 84 7.28 3.84 15.27
CA ASP A 84 7.76 2.62 14.63
C ASP A 84 6.61 1.83 13.98
N ARG A 85 5.46 1.77 14.65
CA ARG A 85 4.24 1.10 14.16
C ARG A 85 3.65 1.76 12.92
N TYR A 86 3.63 3.09 12.88
CA TYR A 86 3.18 3.81 11.67
C TYR A 86 4.16 3.61 10.51
N ILE A 87 5.47 3.61 10.79
CA ILE A 87 6.50 3.40 9.76
C ILE A 87 6.38 2.00 9.16
N GLU A 88 6.14 0.97 9.99
CA GLU A 88 5.91 -0.40 9.54
C GLU A 88 4.72 -0.49 8.59
N TYR A 89 3.57 0.08 8.97
CA TYR A 89 2.37 0.11 8.14
C TYR A 89 2.59 0.88 6.82
N VAL A 90 3.24 2.04 6.89
CA VAL A 90 3.53 2.86 5.71
C VAL A 90 4.51 2.17 4.75
N HIS A 91 5.49 1.41 5.26
CA HIS A 91 6.37 0.59 4.44
C HIS A 91 5.63 -0.53 3.73
N TRP A 92 4.72 -1.19 4.44
CA TRP A 92 3.86 -2.21 3.83
C TRP A 92 3.00 -1.63 2.69
N MET A 93 2.41 -0.44 2.88
CA MET A 93 1.66 0.26 1.84
C MET A 93 2.54 0.59 0.62
N GLY A 94 3.74 1.13 0.86
CA GLY A 94 4.70 1.45 -0.20
C GLY A 94 5.07 0.23 -1.04
N ASN A 95 5.40 -0.88 -0.38
CA ASN A 95 5.78 -2.13 -1.04
C ASN A 95 4.65 -2.73 -1.89
N THR A 96 3.42 -2.68 -1.36
CA THR A 96 2.22 -3.13 -2.07
C THR A 96 1.96 -2.25 -3.30
N ALA A 97 2.04 -0.92 -3.13
CA ALA A 97 1.86 0.05 -4.22
C ALA A 97 2.88 -0.16 -5.36
N THR A 98 4.17 -0.38 -5.04
CA THR A 98 5.20 -0.67 -6.05
C THR A 98 4.90 -1.95 -6.84
N SER A 99 4.35 -2.97 -6.17
CA SER A 99 3.98 -4.23 -6.83
C SER A 99 2.82 -4.03 -7.81
N CYS A 100 1.82 -3.24 -7.42
CA CYS A 100 0.73 -2.82 -8.31
C CYS A 100 1.26 -2.00 -9.49
N GLN A 101 2.10 -0.98 -9.25
CA GLN A 101 2.69 -0.13 -10.30
C GLN A 101 3.36 -0.97 -11.39
N LYS A 102 4.10 -2.00 -11.01
CA LYS A 102 4.79 -2.88 -11.95
C LYS A 102 3.85 -3.54 -12.95
N VAL A 103 2.67 -3.99 -12.49
CA VAL A 103 1.68 -4.62 -13.37
C VAL A 103 0.93 -3.59 -14.19
N LEU A 104 0.62 -2.43 -13.62
CA LEU A 104 -0.01 -1.33 -14.35
C LEU A 104 0.90 -0.82 -15.49
N THR A 105 2.21 -0.73 -15.26
CA THR A 105 3.19 -0.43 -16.32
C THR A 105 3.19 -1.53 -17.39
N GLU A 106 3.08 -2.80 -17.00
CA GLU A 106 3.04 -3.89 -17.98
C GLU A 106 1.75 -3.87 -18.82
N ILE A 107 0.60 -3.58 -18.22
CA ILE A 107 -0.66 -3.38 -18.97
C ILE A 107 -0.49 -2.26 -20.00
N ARG A 108 0.13 -1.14 -19.62
CA ARG A 108 0.42 -0.03 -20.54
C ARG A 108 1.34 -0.47 -21.69
N ASN A 109 2.34 -1.30 -21.42
CA ASN A 109 3.23 -1.85 -22.44
C ASN A 109 2.48 -2.77 -23.41
N LEU A 110 1.69 -3.70 -22.88
CA LEU A 110 0.96 -4.69 -23.68
C LEU A 110 -0.17 -4.06 -24.52
N GLN A 111 -0.68 -2.89 -24.10
CA GLN A 111 -1.72 -2.16 -24.80
C GLN A 111 -1.19 -1.27 -25.95
N ARG A 112 0.12 -1.14 -26.09
CA ARG A 112 0.72 -0.44 -27.23
C ARG A 112 0.24 -1.04 -28.55
N SER A 113 -0.03 -0.19 -29.55
CA SER A 113 -0.61 -0.62 -30.83
C SER A 113 0.24 -1.67 -31.57
N GLU A 114 1.56 -1.66 -31.38
CA GLU A 114 2.48 -2.61 -31.99
C GLU A 114 2.48 -3.99 -31.31
N ILE A 115 1.94 -4.08 -30.08
CA ILE A 115 1.90 -5.31 -29.28
C ILE A 115 0.46 -5.83 -29.19
N ALA A 116 -0.48 -5.00 -28.72
CA ALA A 116 -1.91 -5.27 -28.65
C ALA A 116 -2.29 -6.64 -28.01
N GLU A 117 -1.53 -7.10 -27.02
CA GLU A 117 -1.72 -8.41 -26.37
C GLU A 117 -2.68 -8.35 -25.17
N ALA A 118 -2.79 -7.19 -24.52
CA ALA A 118 -3.71 -6.95 -23.41
C ALA A 118 -4.06 -5.46 -23.34
N GLY A 119 -5.18 -5.13 -22.69
CA GLY A 119 -5.56 -3.74 -22.46
C GLY A 119 -6.63 -3.61 -21.41
N GLU A 120 -6.84 -2.37 -20.98
CA GLU A 120 -7.94 -2.01 -20.09
C GLU A 120 -9.31 -2.31 -20.72
N GLY A 121 -10.30 -2.61 -19.89
CA GLY A 121 -11.68 -2.65 -20.32
C GLY A 121 -12.14 -1.26 -20.78
N PHE A 122 -12.71 -1.18 -21.97
CA PHE A 122 -13.29 0.05 -22.51
C PHE A 122 -14.80 -0.08 -22.55
N ASP A 123 -15.50 0.76 -21.77
CA ASP A 123 -16.93 0.91 -21.94
C ASP A 123 -17.22 1.94 -23.02
N VAL A 124 -17.90 1.48 -24.06
CA VAL A 124 -18.24 2.25 -25.27
C VAL A 124 -19.46 3.16 -25.03
N ARG A 125 -20.09 3.14 -23.85
CA ARG A 125 -21.27 3.98 -23.56
C ARG A 125 -20.98 5.15 -22.62
N SER A 126 -19.95 5.05 -21.77
CA SER A 126 -19.72 6.01 -20.68
C SER A 126 -18.72 7.14 -20.99
N ARG A 127 -18.07 7.16 -22.15
CA ARG A 127 -17.01 8.15 -22.45
C ARG A 127 -17.46 9.23 -23.43
N TRP A 128 -17.70 10.43 -22.91
CA TRP A 128 -18.21 11.61 -23.60
C TRP A 128 -17.28 12.27 -24.65
N VAL A 129 -16.13 11.67 -25.00
CA VAL A 129 -15.08 12.37 -25.79
C VAL A 129 -14.92 11.78 -27.20
N PRO A 130 -15.26 12.53 -28.28
CA PRO A 130 -15.25 12.06 -29.67
C PRO A 130 -13.90 11.54 -30.22
N ARG A 131 -12.76 11.98 -29.67
CA ARG A 131 -11.43 11.49 -30.11
C ARG A 131 -11.03 10.15 -29.49
N ARG A 132 -11.60 9.80 -28.34
CA ARG A 132 -11.17 8.64 -27.54
C ARG A 132 -11.75 7.31 -28.04
N TRP A 133 -12.69 7.37 -28.98
CA TRP A 133 -13.22 6.21 -29.70
C TRP A 133 -12.20 5.62 -30.69
N LEU A 134 -11.35 6.46 -31.28
CA LEU A 134 -10.31 6.02 -32.21
C LEU A 134 -9.03 5.55 -31.50
N THR A 135 -8.71 6.11 -30.32
CA THR A 135 -7.48 5.79 -29.58
C THR A 135 -7.79 5.15 -28.22
N LYS A 136 -7.46 3.86 -28.08
CA LYS A 136 -7.60 3.09 -26.84
C LYS A 136 -6.44 3.35 -25.88
N GLU A 137 -6.53 4.42 -25.09
CA GLU A 137 -5.47 4.81 -24.14
C GLU A 137 -5.61 4.16 -22.75
N PRO A 138 -4.51 3.69 -22.12
CA PRO A 138 -4.50 3.07 -20.80
C PRO A 138 -4.48 4.09 -19.64
N ILE A 139 -5.50 4.96 -19.56
CA ILE A 139 -5.54 6.04 -18.55
C ILE A 139 -5.68 5.50 -17.13
N THR A 140 -6.43 4.43 -16.91
CA THR A 140 -6.66 3.92 -15.55
C THR A 140 -5.33 3.42 -14.97
N SER A 141 -4.58 2.68 -15.77
CA SER A 141 -3.28 2.13 -15.41
C SER A 141 -2.25 3.22 -15.25
N GLU A 142 -2.30 4.28 -16.07
CA GLU A 142 -1.41 5.43 -15.94
C GLU A 142 -1.66 6.22 -14.64
N ASN A 143 -2.92 6.56 -14.37
CA ASN A 143 -3.31 7.28 -13.16
C ASN A 143 -2.98 6.47 -11.91
N ALA A 144 -3.33 5.18 -11.89
CA ALA A 144 -3.04 4.29 -10.77
C ALA A 144 -1.52 4.11 -10.58
N SER A 145 -0.73 4.07 -11.66
CA SER A 145 0.74 4.07 -11.56
C SER A 145 1.29 5.37 -10.97
N GLY A 146 0.67 6.52 -11.28
CA GLY A 146 0.99 7.80 -10.68
C GLY A 146 0.77 7.82 -9.18
N LEU A 147 -0.41 7.37 -8.73
CA LEU A 147 -0.74 7.24 -7.31
C LEU A 147 0.20 6.28 -6.58
N ALA A 148 0.52 5.14 -7.19
CA ALA A 148 1.45 4.19 -6.61
C ALA A 148 2.85 4.78 -6.36
N ARG A 149 3.35 5.64 -7.26
CA ARG A 149 4.61 6.37 -7.07
C ARG A 149 4.55 7.35 -5.91
N ILE A 150 3.42 8.03 -5.71
CA ILE A 150 3.23 8.96 -4.59
C ILE A 150 3.31 8.19 -3.28
N VAL A 151 2.58 7.07 -3.15
CA VAL A 151 2.58 6.24 -1.94
C VAL A 151 3.99 5.71 -1.63
N ALA A 152 4.71 5.19 -2.63
CA ALA A 152 6.07 4.69 -2.45
C ALA A 152 7.07 5.81 -2.06
N ARG A 153 6.86 7.03 -2.57
CA ARG A 153 7.66 8.18 -2.15
C ARG A 153 7.36 8.58 -0.71
N SER A 154 6.08 8.62 -0.32
CA SER A 154 5.65 8.92 1.03
C SER A 154 6.21 7.91 2.03
N SER A 155 6.31 6.62 1.65
CA SER A 155 6.90 5.62 2.54
C SER A 155 8.40 5.83 2.78
N HIS A 156 9.14 6.27 1.77
CA HIS A 156 10.54 6.63 1.94
C HIS A 156 10.73 7.93 2.75
N GLN A 157 9.80 8.88 2.63
CA GLN A 157 9.81 10.09 3.42
C GLN A 157 9.53 9.82 4.91
N ALA A 158 8.68 8.85 5.22
CA ALA A 158 8.34 8.47 6.60
C ALA A 158 9.55 7.97 7.42
N THR A 159 10.58 7.40 6.77
CA THR A 159 11.84 7.01 7.42
C THR A 159 12.81 8.17 7.64
N ARG A 160 12.58 9.33 7.03
CA ARG A 160 13.43 10.49 7.28
C ARG A 160 13.05 11.06 8.63
N THR A 161 13.91 10.88 9.62
CA THR A 161 13.79 11.60 10.89
C THR A 161 13.71 13.10 10.58
N PRO A 162 12.70 13.84 11.09
CA PRO A 162 12.77 15.28 11.03
C PRO A 162 14.08 15.70 11.70
N SER A 163 14.86 16.54 11.01
CA SER A 163 15.95 17.28 11.66
C SER A 163 15.39 17.85 12.95
N PRO A 164 16.07 17.72 14.11
CA PRO A 164 15.62 18.41 15.30
C PRO A 164 15.42 19.87 14.91
N ALA A 165 14.17 20.35 15.09
CA ALA A 165 13.88 21.76 14.98
C ALA A 165 14.87 22.44 15.92
N ARG A 166 15.68 23.35 15.40
CA ARG A 166 16.57 24.17 16.22
C ARG A 166 15.68 24.83 17.27
N ALA A 167 15.89 24.45 18.53
CA ALA A 167 15.36 25.15 19.69
C ALA A 167 16.05 26.51 19.82
#